data_AF-A0A7C5G8T4-F1
#
_entry.id   AF-A0A7C5G8T4-F1
#
_cell.length_a   1.000
_cell.length_b   1.000
_cell.length_c   1.000
_cell.angle_alpha   90.00
_cell.angle_beta   90.00
_cell.angle_gamma   90.00
#
_symmetry.space_group_name_H-M   'P 1'
#
loop_
_entity.id
_entity.type
_entity.pdbx_description
1 polymer ?
#
loop_
_entity_poly.entity_id
_entity_poly.type
_entity_poly.pdbx_seq_one_letter_code
_entity_poly.pdbx_strand_id
1 'polypeptide(L)' 'MNKTTHAFLGIEANRRRAKWKQVSIDAEKWTAVYLDEETGRYWELDFIYPESHGGGIPRVRLLGLRETET' A
#
# COMPACT_ATOMS: atom_id res chain seq x y z
N MET A 1 13.97 16.20 -11.03
CA MET A 1 13.18 16.09 -9.77
C MET A 1 13.28 14.66 -9.27
N ASN A 2 14.07 14.42 -8.23
CA ASN A 2 14.13 13.10 -7.60
C ASN A 2 12.81 12.84 -6.89
N LYS A 3 11.89 12.11 -7.53
CA LYS A 3 10.68 11.61 -6.87
C LYS A 3 11.12 10.57 -5.84
N THR A 4 11.42 11.01 -4.63
CA THR A 4 11.62 10.12 -3.48
C THR A 4 10.32 9.35 -3.29
N THR A 5 10.24 8.19 -3.93
CA THR A 5 9.08 7.31 -3.84
C THR A 5 9.14 6.75 -2.43
N HIS A 6 8.31 7.27 -1.52
CA HIS A 6 8.17 6.74 -0.17
C HIS A 6 7.52 5.37 -0.30
N ALA A 7 8.35 4.34 -0.39
CA ALA A 7 7.93 2.97 -0.51
C ALA A 7 8.51 2.15 0.64
N PHE A 8 7.66 1.35 1.27
CA PHE A 8 8.08 0.35 2.26
C PHE A 8 8.07 -1.02 1.60
N LEU A 9 9.02 -1.88 1.99
CA LEU A 9 9.22 -3.20 1.39
C LEU A 9 9.19 -4.28 2.46
N GLY A 10 8.72 -5.46 2.08
CA GLY A 10 8.85 -6.70 2.85
C GLY A 10 8.24 -6.60 4.24
N ILE A 11 9.07 -6.81 5.27
CA ILE A 11 8.64 -6.81 6.67
C ILE A 11 8.06 -5.45 7.07
N GLU A 12 8.65 -4.35 6.58
CA GLU A 12 8.18 -3.00 6.95
C GLU A 12 6.82 -2.71 6.29
N ALA A 13 6.62 -3.12 5.04
CA ALA A 13 5.32 -3.10 4.39
C ALA A 13 4.26 -3.89 5.18
N ASN A 14 4.61 -5.09 5.65
CA ASN A 14 3.72 -5.93 6.44
C ASN A 14 3.38 -5.33 7.81
N ARG A 15 4.36 -4.73 8.49
CA ARG A 15 4.14 -4.06 9.79
C ARG A 15 3.23 -2.86 9.66
N ARG A 16 3.41 -2.05 8.61
CA ARG A 16 2.61 -0.86 8.36
C ARG A 16 1.17 -1.21 7.98
N ARG A 17 0.98 -2.11 7.01
CA ARG A 17 -0.37 -2.52 6.58
C ARG A 17 -1.19 -3.12 7.72
N ALA A 18 -0.56 -3.78 8.70
CA ALA A 18 -1.24 -4.36 9.85
C ALA A 18 -1.88 -3.30 10.77
N LYS A 19 -1.44 -2.04 10.68
CA LYS A 19 -1.98 -0.91 11.46
C LYS A 19 -2.94 -0.04 10.67
N TRP A 20 -2.93 -0.13 9.34
CA TRP A 20 -3.74 0.73 8.49
C TRP A 20 -5.06 0.08 8.15
N LYS A 21 -6.07 0.91 7.95
CA LYS A 21 -7.40 0.46 7.57
C LYS A 21 -7.42 0.14 6.08
N GLN A 22 -7.73 -1.10 5.72
CA GLN A 22 -7.96 -1.44 4.31
C GLN A 22 -9.23 -0.75 3.82
N VAL A 23 -9.10 0.08 2.78
CA VAL A 23 -10.20 0.85 2.20
C VAL A 23 -10.68 0.28 0.88
N SER A 24 -9.83 -0.42 0.14
CA SER A 24 -10.19 -1.02 -1.15
C SER A 24 -9.27 -2.19 -1.48
N ILE A 25 -9.75 -3.10 -2.32
CA ILE A 25 -8.99 -4.20 -2.91
C ILE A 25 -9.33 -4.30 -4.39
N ASP A 26 -8.30 -4.36 -5.23
CA ASP A 26 -8.40 -4.63 -6.66
C ASP A 26 -7.81 -6.02 -6.88
N ALA A 27 -8.69 -7.02 -6.97
CA ALA A 27 -8.30 -8.41 -7.15
C ALA A 27 -7.72 -8.69 -8.55
N GLU A 28 -8.09 -7.89 -9.56
CA GLU A 28 -7.56 -8.03 -10.91
C GLU A 28 -6.12 -7.52 -11.01
N LYS A 29 -5.82 -6.42 -10.30
CA LYS A 29 -4.46 -5.84 -10.21
C LYS A 29 -3.63 -6.39 -9.06
N TRP A 30 -4.23 -7.20 -8.19
CA TRP A 30 -3.61 -7.72 -6.97
C TRP A 30 -3.08 -6.60 -6.07
N THR A 31 -3.81 -5.50 -6.00
CA THR A 31 -3.45 -4.37 -5.14
C THR A 31 -4.50 -4.16 -4.05
N ALA A 32 -4.07 -3.61 -2.92
CA ALA A 32 -4.97 -3.17 -1.87
C ALA A 32 -4.61 -1.75 -1.44
N VAL A 33 -5.62 -0.93 -1.22
CA VAL A 33 -5.43 0.44 -0.73
C VAL A 33 -5.73 0.47 0.76
N TYR A 34 -4.84 1.12 1.50
CA TYR A 34 -4.90 1.31 2.93
C TYR A 34 -4.92 2.80 3.26
N LEU A 35 -5.65 3.16 4.31
CA LEU A 35 -5.65 4.49 4.92
C LEU A 35 -4.90 4.42 6.24
N ASP A 36 -3.88 5.27 6.34
CA ASP A 36 -3.23 5.59 7.60
C ASP A 36 -4.05 6.65 8.33
N GLU A 37 -4.85 6.25 9.31
CA GLU A 37 -5.72 7.16 10.07
C GLU A 37 -4.93 8.13 10.96
N GLU A 38 -3.66 7.85 11.29
CA GLU A 38 -2.80 8.77 12.06
C GLU A 38 -2.32 9.95 11.21
N THR A 39 -2.06 9.72 9.92
CA THR A 39 -1.51 10.75 9.01
C THR A 39 -2.48 11.23 7.94
N GLY A 40 -3.64 10.57 7.80
CA GLY A 40 -4.61 10.79 6.72
C GLY A 40 -4.15 10.32 5.33
N ARG A 41 -3.02 9.60 5.24
CA ARG A 41 -2.39 9.24 3.97
C ARG A 41 -2.89 7.90 3.44
N TYR A 42 -3.01 7.82 2.11
CA TYR A 42 -3.34 6.59 1.41
C TYR A 42 -2.09 5.88 0.92
N TRP A 43 -2.11 4.56 1.06
CA TRP A 43 -1.01 3.68 0.72
C TRP A 43 -1.53 2.52 -0.12
N GLU A 44 -0.86 2.22 -1.22
CA GLU A 44 -1.16 1.08 -2.08
C GLU A 44 -0.17 -0.04 -1.81
N LEU A 45 -0.67 -1.22 -1.48
CA LEU A 45 0.10 -2.45 -1.41
C LEU A 45 -0.02 -3.17 -2.75
N ASP A 46 1.11 -3.40 -3.40
CA ASP A 46 1.22 -4.36 -4.49
C ASP A 46 1.35 -5.79 -3.93
N PHE A 47 0.80 -6.76 -4.66
CA PHE A 47 0.92 -8.18 -4.37
C PHE A 47 0.34 -8.57 -3.00
N ILE A 48 -0.99 -8.56 -2.92
CA ILE A 48 -1.76 -9.08 -1.77
C ILE A 48 -1.43 -10.56 -1.44
N TYR A 49 -0.95 -11.35 -2.40
CA TYR A 49 -0.58 -12.77 -2.23
C TYR A 49 0.83 -13.09 -2.75
N PRO A 50 1.90 -12.69 -2.04
CA PRO A 50 3.28 -12.93 -2.48
C PRO A 50 3.63 -14.42 -2.57
N GLU A 51 2.90 -15.26 -1.84
CA GLU A 51 3.09 -16.70 -1.74
C GLU A 51 2.58 -17.46 -2.97
N SER A 52 1.64 -16.88 -3.75
CA SER A 52 0.98 -17.56 -4.88
C SER A 52 1.71 -17.42 -6.23
N HIS A 53 2.68 -16.50 -6.36
CA HIS A 53 3.28 -16.17 -7.67
C HIS A 53 4.82 -16.07 -7.67
N GLY A 54 5.51 -16.69 -6.71
CA GLY A 54 6.98 -16.80 -6.73
C GLY A 54 7.72 -15.85 -5.78
N GLY A 55 7.10 -15.41 -4.68
CA GLY A 55 7.82 -14.74 -3.59
C GLY A 55 8.14 -13.27 -3.86
N GLY A 56 7.28 -12.56 -4.60
CA GLY A 56 7.41 -11.12 -4.77
C GLY A 56 7.37 -10.41 -3.41
N ILE A 57 8.36 -9.58 -3.11
CA ILE A 57 8.41 -8.86 -1.84
C ILE A 57 7.24 -7.85 -1.82
N PRO A 58 6.34 -7.90 -0.80
CA PRO A 58 5.23 -6.95 -0.72
C PRO A 58 5.78 -5.53 -0.69
N ARG A 59 5.21 -4.68 -1.54
CA ARG A 59 5.64 -3.29 -1.69
C ARG A 59 4.47 -2.39 -1.42
N VAL A 60 4.66 -1.47 -0.49
CA VAL A 60 3.69 -0.42 -0.20
C VAL A 60 4.21 0.88 -0.81
N ARG A 61 3.37 1.61 -1.53
CA ARG A 61 3.67 2.93 -2.13
C ARG A 61 2.73 3.99 -1.58
N LEU A 62 3.25 5.16 -1.27
CA LEU A 62 2.43 6.32 -0.91
C LEU A 62 1.64 6.80 -2.13
N LEU A 63 0.31 6.81 -2.04
CA LEU A 63 -0.57 7.45 -3.03
C LEU A 63 -0.75 8.95 -2.73
N GLY A 64 -0.57 9.37 -1.48
CA GLY A 64 -0.68 10.75 -1.02
C GLY A 64 -1.91 10.99 -0.15
N LEU A 65 -2.26 12.26 0.08
CA LEU A 65 -3.58 12.65 0.58
C LEU A 65 -4.52 12.52 -0.63
N ARG A 66 -5.42 11.55 -0.61
CA ARG A 66 -6.48 11.49 -1.62
C ARG A 66 -7.40 12.65 -1.29
N GLU A 67 -7.24 13.76 -2.01
CA GLU A 67 -8.23 14.82 -2.02
C GLU A 67 -9.52 14.14 -2.52
N THR A 68 -10.45 13.91 -1.62
CA THR A 68 -11.81 13.55 -2.01
C THR A 68 -12.36 14.79 -2.71
N GLU A 69 -12.22 14.85 -4.03
CA GLU A 69 -13.01 15.77 -4.85
C GLU A 69 -14.47 15.57 -4.45
N THR A 70 -15.04 16.63 -3.88
CA THR A 70 -16.40 16.73 -3.34
C THR A 70 -17.41 16.88 -4.47
#